data_AF-A0A9P3TCP2-F1
#
_entry.id   AF-A0A9P3TCP2-F1
#
_cell.length_a   1.000
_cell.length_b   1.000
_cell.length_c   1.000
_cell.angle_alpha   90.00
_cell.angle_beta   90.00
_cell.angle_gamma   90.00
#
_symmetry.space_group_name_H-M   'P 1'
#
loop_
_entity.id
_entity.type
_entity.pdbx_description
1 polymer ?
#
loop_
_entity_poly.entity_id
_entity_poly.type
_entity_poly.pdbx_seq_one_letter_code
_entity_poly.pdbx_strand_id
1 'polypeptide(L)'
;MAMQLVRKKNPTGGSIRWLRPDEEDAVKAYYSARAPLTTGELTLASSVLQEMRQKEAWLECDCVHGEHPARNSANLMKDTGTLFLAGFSHEHDMSCRMYRPFCGDEGATRVGTRKTAGSRRISYRDFLPPDDAGTTIKAPGRPTKPEDDRTRRTRRPRIARLLLTLIEDAGLNRIDSLFPIPSRSVSESVNMLRNVTEQNEFIRGRLLSEIVRFSPGISENGREQLMKTLERPDAHWPANKTRMFFQIFTSTKVSRDEVSFIWPDGELVFRPERGLSINGEAQDGARPPYWVILAFRRGMDGSVICSEGYAHALFRRGCPVPVDSGLERGTLESLSEAAEWLSKKSDAPALSLVKPLFDIEVDLEGEKG
;
A
#
# COMPACT_ATOMS: atom_id res chain seq x y z
N MET A 1 -15.81 -19.30 21.07
CA MET A 1 -15.50 -19.36 19.62
C MET A 1 -14.00 -19.17 19.49
N ALA A 2 -13.33 -19.78 18.52
CA ALA A 2 -11.86 -19.76 18.41
C ALA A 2 -11.32 -18.39 17.96
N MET A 3 -10.02 -18.13 18.11
CA MET A 3 -9.37 -16.94 17.54
C MET A 3 -9.40 -16.97 16.00
N GLN A 4 -9.44 -15.81 15.34
CA GLN A 4 -9.41 -15.74 13.87
C GLN A 4 -8.50 -14.65 13.32
N LEU A 5 -7.97 -14.89 12.12
CA LEU A 5 -7.31 -13.87 11.31
C LEU A 5 -8.34 -13.11 10.49
N VAL A 6 -8.33 -11.79 10.59
CA VAL A 6 -9.28 -10.91 9.88
C VAL A 6 -8.56 -9.84 9.07
N ARG A 7 -9.17 -9.39 7.99
CA ARG A 7 -8.61 -8.36 7.12
C ARG A 7 -8.54 -7.00 7.82
N LYS A 8 -7.38 -6.34 7.76
CA LYS A 8 -7.21 -4.93 8.20
C LYS A 8 -7.89 -3.92 7.29
N LYS A 9 -7.96 -4.25 6.00
CA LYS A 9 -8.49 -3.38 4.94
C LYS A 9 -9.88 -3.85 4.54
N ASN A 10 -10.64 -2.94 3.93
CA ASN A 10 -12.05 -3.16 3.63
C ASN A 10 -12.31 -4.39 2.73
N PRO A 11 -13.31 -5.23 3.06
CA PRO A 11 -14.17 -5.14 4.25
C PRO A 11 -13.40 -5.43 5.55
N THR A 12 -13.37 -4.44 6.44
CA THR A 12 -12.58 -4.48 7.66
C THR A 12 -13.22 -5.50 8.59
N GLY A 13 -12.44 -6.47 9.05
CA GLY A 13 -12.99 -7.58 9.86
C GLY A 13 -13.51 -8.77 9.06
N GLY A 14 -13.35 -8.80 7.72
CA GLY A 14 -13.63 -10.01 6.94
C GLY A 14 -12.72 -11.17 7.38
N SER A 15 -13.30 -12.32 7.72
CA SER A 15 -12.55 -13.51 8.17
C SER A 15 -11.67 -14.04 7.05
N ILE A 16 -10.40 -14.26 7.34
CA ILE A 16 -9.42 -14.92 6.46
C ILE A 16 -9.44 -16.41 6.76
N ARG A 17 -9.23 -16.77 8.03
CA ARG A 17 -9.34 -18.13 8.55
C ARG A 17 -9.44 -18.13 10.07
N TRP A 18 -10.00 -19.21 10.61
CA TRP A 18 -9.92 -19.52 12.03
C TRP A 18 -8.56 -20.17 12.36
N LEU A 19 -8.06 -19.89 13.56
CA LEU A 19 -6.90 -20.60 14.09
C LEU A 19 -7.32 -21.99 14.56
N ARG A 20 -6.39 -22.94 14.44
CA ARG A 20 -6.55 -24.25 15.07
C ARG A 20 -6.30 -24.14 16.59
N PRO A 21 -6.82 -25.06 17.42
CA PRO A 21 -6.66 -24.98 18.88
C PRO A 21 -5.19 -24.93 19.33
N ASP A 22 -4.30 -25.68 18.66
CA ASP A 22 -2.86 -25.70 18.91
C ASP A 22 -2.17 -24.38 18.54
N GLU A 23 -2.55 -23.76 17.42
CA GLU A 23 -2.09 -22.42 17.03
C GLU A 23 -2.55 -21.35 18.02
N GLU A 24 -3.79 -21.45 18.48
CA GLU A 24 -4.37 -20.52 19.45
C GLU A 24 -3.62 -20.57 20.79
N ASP A 25 -3.41 -21.78 21.32
CA ASP A 25 -2.66 -22.00 22.56
C ASP A 25 -1.21 -21.50 22.42
N ALA A 26 -0.56 -21.79 21.30
CA ALA A 26 0.80 -21.34 21.02
C ALA A 26 0.91 -19.81 20.97
N VAL A 27 -0.03 -19.11 20.33
CA VAL A 27 -0.05 -17.65 20.26
C VAL A 27 -0.35 -17.02 21.63
N LYS A 28 -1.31 -17.57 22.38
CA LYS A 28 -1.62 -17.14 23.75
C LYS A 28 -0.42 -17.35 24.68
N ALA A 29 0.27 -18.49 24.59
CA ALA A 29 1.50 -18.78 25.33
C ALA A 29 2.63 -17.82 24.94
N TYR A 30 2.80 -17.56 23.63
CA TYR A 30 3.81 -16.64 23.11
C TYR A 30 3.63 -15.22 23.64
N TYR A 31 2.40 -14.71 23.63
CA TYR A 31 2.10 -13.35 24.08
C TYR A 31 2.22 -13.18 25.60
N SER A 32 1.81 -14.22 26.34
CA SER A 32 1.76 -14.23 27.80
C SER A 32 3.09 -14.59 28.46
N ALA A 33 4.10 -15.01 27.68
CA ALA A 33 5.34 -15.65 28.10
C ALA A 33 5.91 -15.13 29.44
N ARG A 34 5.46 -15.77 30.53
CA ARG A 34 6.06 -15.78 31.87
C ARG A 34 6.96 -17.00 32.08
N ALA A 35 6.93 -17.96 31.13
CA ALA A 35 7.68 -19.22 31.12
C ALA A 35 8.28 -19.49 29.73
N PRO A 36 9.36 -20.30 29.62
CA PRO A 36 9.96 -20.66 28.34
C PRO A 36 9.01 -21.52 27.50
N LEU A 37 8.83 -21.14 26.24
CA LEU A 37 8.01 -21.87 25.26
C LEU A 37 8.73 -23.13 24.79
N THR A 38 7.96 -24.18 24.48
CA THR A 38 8.50 -25.33 23.76
C THR A 38 8.84 -24.96 22.31
N THR A 39 9.77 -25.70 21.69
CA THR A 39 10.14 -25.49 20.27
C THR A 39 8.95 -25.62 19.33
N GLY A 40 8.00 -26.51 19.64
CA GLY A 40 6.76 -26.70 18.87
C GLY A 40 5.84 -25.49 18.94
N GLU A 41 5.56 -24.98 20.14
CA GLU A 41 4.74 -23.77 20.34
C GLU A 41 5.36 -22.55 19.69
N LEU A 42 6.69 -22.38 19.81
CA LEU A 42 7.39 -21.27 19.17
C LEU A 42 7.24 -21.34 17.64
N THR A 43 7.33 -22.53 17.05
CA THR A 43 7.19 -22.72 15.60
C THR A 43 5.78 -22.39 15.14
N LEU A 44 4.75 -22.86 15.85
CA LEU A 44 3.35 -22.59 15.54
C LEU A 44 3.01 -21.10 15.68
N ALA A 45 3.39 -20.47 16.80
CA ALA A 45 3.19 -19.04 16.99
C ALA A 45 3.94 -18.23 15.91
N SER A 46 5.14 -18.67 15.52
CA SER A 46 5.91 -18.02 14.45
C SER A 46 5.21 -18.07 13.11
N SER A 47 4.68 -19.23 12.73
CA SER A 47 3.90 -19.40 11.51
C SER A 47 2.70 -18.44 11.47
N VAL A 48 1.95 -18.33 12.58
CA VAL A 48 0.79 -17.42 12.66
C VAL A 48 1.21 -15.96 12.57
N LEU A 49 2.25 -15.53 13.30
CA LEU A 49 2.72 -14.13 13.27
C LEU A 49 3.26 -13.75 11.89
N GLN A 50 3.95 -14.67 11.21
CA GLN A 50 4.40 -14.48 9.83
C GLN A 50 3.22 -14.37 8.88
N GLU A 51 2.20 -15.23 9.00
CA GLU A 51 0.98 -15.14 8.20
C GLU A 51 0.26 -13.79 8.42
N MET A 52 0.11 -13.36 9.67
CA MET A 52 -0.46 -12.05 10.03
C MET A 52 0.29 -10.91 9.35
N ARG A 53 1.63 -10.97 9.36
CA ARG A 53 2.49 -9.97 8.75
C ARG A 53 2.38 -9.97 7.23
N GLN A 54 2.40 -11.16 6.63
CA GLN A 54 2.33 -11.31 5.19
C GLN A 54 0.98 -10.88 4.62
N LYS A 55 -0.13 -11.20 5.28
CA LYS A 55 -1.48 -10.83 4.83
C LYS A 55 -1.94 -9.45 5.32
N GLU A 56 -1.10 -8.74 6.08
CA GLU A 56 -1.50 -7.54 6.82
C GLU A 56 -2.82 -7.78 7.58
N ALA A 57 -2.92 -8.88 8.32
CA ALA A 57 -4.12 -9.29 9.04
C ALA A 57 -4.11 -8.80 10.49
N TRP A 58 -5.31 -8.61 11.06
CA TRP A 58 -5.50 -8.55 12.50
C TRP A 58 -5.75 -9.96 13.03
N LEU A 59 -5.28 -10.20 14.25
CA LEU A 59 -5.68 -11.36 15.03
C LEU A 59 -6.81 -10.91 15.97
N GLU A 60 -8.01 -11.39 15.69
CA GLU A 60 -9.19 -11.15 16.51
C GLU A 60 -9.25 -12.20 17.62
N CYS A 61 -9.19 -11.73 18.86
CA CYS A 61 -9.27 -12.58 20.03
C CYS A 61 -10.72 -12.90 20.36
N ASP A 62 -10.94 -14.08 20.91
CA ASP A 62 -12.21 -14.57 21.40
C ASP A 62 -12.63 -14.00 22.76
N CYS A 63 -11.79 -13.20 23.42
CA CYS A 63 -12.03 -12.78 24.79
C CYS A 63 -13.08 -11.68 24.96
N VAL A 64 -13.29 -10.84 23.94
CA VAL A 64 -14.26 -9.73 23.98
C VAL A 64 -15.19 -9.88 22.78
N HIS A 65 -16.48 -10.06 23.06
CA HIS A 65 -17.53 -10.19 22.06
C HIS A 65 -18.30 -8.88 21.90
N GLY A 66 -18.72 -8.55 20.67
CA GLY A 66 -19.50 -7.35 20.37
C GLY A 66 -18.96 -6.57 19.18
N GLU A 67 -19.35 -5.30 19.04
CA GLU A 67 -18.96 -4.44 17.91
C GLU A 67 -17.44 -4.15 17.85
N HIS A 68 -16.72 -4.46 18.92
CA HIS A 68 -15.39 -3.97 19.21
C HIS A 68 -14.49 -5.08 19.80
N PRO A 69 -14.21 -6.17 19.05
CA PRO A 69 -13.40 -7.26 19.56
C PRO A 69 -11.93 -6.82 19.77
N ALA A 70 -11.26 -7.50 20.70
CA ALA A 70 -9.85 -7.26 20.99
C ALA A 70 -8.98 -7.72 19.80
N ARG A 71 -8.28 -6.79 19.17
CA ARG A 71 -7.49 -7.06 17.96
C ARG A 71 -6.01 -6.76 18.16
N ASN A 72 -5.18 -7.67 17.65
CA ASN A 72 -3.73 -7.58 17.71
C ASN A 72 -3.13 -7.51 16.31
N SER A 73 -1.96 -6.90 16.20
CA SER A 73 -1.19 -6.78 14.97
C SER A 73 0.22 -7.33 15.17
N ALA A 74 0.73 -8.04 14.17
CA ALA A 74 2.12 -8.49 14.14
C ALA A 74 3.00 -7.37 13.58
N ASN A 75 3.92 -6.87 14.40
CA ASN A 75 4.84 -5.79 14.09
C ASN A 75 6.29 -6.27 14.16
N LEU A 76 7.15 -5.63 13.37
CA LEU A 76 8.58 -5.91 13.33
C LEU A 76 9.35 -4.82 14.07
N MET A 77 10.19 -5.21 15.02
CA MET A 77 11.12 -4.31 15.69
C MET A 77 12.27 -4.00 14.73
N LYS A 78 12.42 -2.72 14.33
CA LYS A 78 13.35 -2.29 13.26
C LYS A 78 14.80 -2.68 13.54
N ASP A 79 15.22 -2.63 14.79
CA ASP A 79 16.63 -2.78 15.17
C ASP A 79 17.05 -4.26 15.27
N THR A 80 16.11 -5.14 15.62
CA THR A 80 16.40 -6.55 15.93
C THR A 80 15.77 -7.53 14.93
N GLY A 81 14.96 -7.04 13.98
CA GLY A 81 14.22 -7.90 13.05
C GLY A 81 13.26 -8.86 13.76
N THR A 82 12.81 -8.50 14.97
CA THR A 82 12.01 -9.38 15.82
C THR A 82 10.52 -9.13 15.66
N LEU A 83 9.75 -10.20 15.42
CA LEU A 83 8.29 -10.13 15.35
C LEU A 83 7.66 -10.11 16.75
N PHE A 84 6.79 -9.14 17.00
CA PHE A 84 6.02 -9.03 18.24
C PHE A 84 4.56 -8.70 17.96
N LEU A 85 3.68 -9.07 18.89
CA LEU A 85 2.27 -8.75 18.83
C LEU A 85 2.00 -7.44 19.60
N ALA A 86 1.29 -6.53 18.96
CA ALA A 86 0.86 -5.26 19.53
C ALA A 86 -0.67 -5.14 19.50
N GLY A 87 -1.27 -4.74 20.62
CA GLY A 87 -2.70 -4.44 20.72
C GLY A 87 -3.08 -3.20 19.90
N PHE A 88 -4.25 -3.23 19.25
CA PHE A 88 -4.68 -2.15 18.34
C PHE A 88 -5.94 -1.39 18.78
N SER A 89 -6.91 -2.04 19.45
CA SER A 89 -8.27 -1.49 19.64
C SER A 89 -8.73 -1.44 21.10
N HIS A 90 -8.93 -2.59 21.72
CA HIS A 90 -9.54 -2.74 23.05
C HIS A 90 -8.63 -3.58 23.95
N GLU A 91 -8.74 -3.34 25.26
CA GLU A 91 -8.20 -4.26 26.25
C GLU A 91 -8.83 -5.64 26.03
N HIS A 92 -8.00 -6.67 26.17
CA HIS A 92 -8.52 -8.01 26.32
C HIS A 92 -9.33 -8.09 27.62
N ASP A 93 -10.17 -9.11 27.76
CA ASP A 93 -10.80 -9.39 29.06
C ASP A 93 -9.71 -9.64 30.13
N MET A 94 -9.93 -9.24 31.37
CA MET A 94 -8.94 -9.42 32.46
C MET A 94 -8.55 -10.88 32.68
N SER A 95 -9.43 -11.82 32.36
CA SER A 95 -9.18 -13.26 32.42
C SER A 95 -8.39 -13.80 31.23
N CYS A 96 -8.23 -13.02 30.16
CA CYS A 96 -7.51 -13.42 28.97
C CYS A 96 -6.00 -13.48 29.23
N ARG A 97 -5.34 -14.56 28.75
CA ARG A 97 -3.87 -14.68 28.79
C ARG A 97 -3.15 -13.56 28.04
N MET A 98 -3.84 -12.89 27.12
CA MET A 98 -3.33 -11.74 26.37
C MET A 98 -3.64 -10.38 27.03
N TYR A 99 -4.23 -10.35 28.23
CA TYR A 99 -4.48 -9.11 28.96
C TYR A 99 -3.18 -8.38 29.30
N ARG A 100 -3.13 -7.10 28.92
CA ARG A 100 -2.16 -6.11 29.40
C ARG A 100 -2.90 -4.79 29.59
N PRO A 101 -2.58 -4.00 30.64
CA PRO A 101 -3.14 -2.66 30.80
C PRO A 101 -2.86 -1.85 29.55
N PHE A 102 -3.89 -1.24 28.98
CA PHE A 102 -3.72 -0.37 27.82
C PHE A 102 -3.07 0.94 28.29
N CYS A 103 -1.79 1.14 27.99
CA CYS A 103 -1.20 2.46 28.08
C CYS A 103 -1.67 3.29 26.88
N GLY A 104 -2.54 4.25 27.15
CA GLY A 104 -2.87 5.33 26.22
C GLY A 104 -1.63 6.11 25.80
N ASP A 105 -1.68 6.66 24.60
CA ASP A 105 -0.60 7.40 23.95
C ASP A 105 -0.73 8.91 24.27
N GLU A 106 0.32 9.52 24.82
CA GLU A 106 0.40 10.96 25.16
C GLU A 106 0.84 11.83 23.96
N GLY A 107 0.70 11.33 22.74
CA GLY A 107 1.26 11.94 21.52
C GLY A 107 0.38 12.96 20.78
N ALA A 108 -0.75 13.42 21.33
CA ALA A 108 -1.62 14.38 20.65
C ALA A 108 -1.40 15.82 21.13
N THR A 109 -1.31 16.77 20.19
CA THR A 109 -1.59 18.18 20.52
C THR A 109 -3.09 18.32 20.88
N ARG A 110 -3.46 19.35 21.66
CA ARG A 110 -4.86 19.65 22.05
C ARG A 110 -5.82 19.85 20.86
N VAL A 111 -5.29 19.83 19.62
CA VAL A 111 -5.99 20.12 18.35
C VAL A 111 -5.85 18.98 17.32
N GLY A 112 -5.09 17.90 17.60
CA GLY A 112 -5.12 16.67 16.80
C GLY A 112 -4.53 16.73 15.38
N THR A 113 -3.59 17.64 15.11
CA THR A 113 -2.90 17.78 13.82
C THR A 113 -1.45 17.27 13.86
N ARG A 114 -1.04 16.58 12.80
CA ARG A 114 0.35 16.10 12.58
C ARG A 114 1.31 17.29 12.40
N LYS A 115 2.53 17.16 12.95
CA LYS A 115 3.68 18.07 12.70
C LYS A 115 4.52 17.70 11.48
N THR A 116 4.18 16.64 10.74
CA THR A 116 4.96 16.17 9.58
C THR A 116 4.06 15.83 8.39
N ALA A 117 4.51 16.19 7.19
CA ALA A 117 3.84 15.89 5.91
C ALA A 117 3.43 14.40 5.82
N GLY A 118 2.14 14.16 5.61
CA GLY A 118 1.53 12.84 5.55
C GLY A 118 1.85 12.05 4.27
N SER A 119 2.22 12.74 3.19
CA SER A 119 2.56 12.15 1.89
C SER A 119 3.80 12.80 1.27
N ARG A 120 4.89 12.03 1.15
CA ARG A 120 6.15 12.44 0.52
C ARG A 120 6.52 11.51 -0.64
N ARG A 121 7.26 12.04 -1.61
CA ARG A 121 7.90 11.25 -2.69
C ARG A 121 8.67 10.07 -2.12
N ILE A 122 8.78 9.00 -2.91
CA ILE A 122 9.61 7.85 -2.56
C ILE A 122 10.93 7.90 -3.32
N SER A 123 12.03 7.48 -2.68
CA SER A 123 13.29 7.26 -3.38
C SER A 123 13.23 5.90 -4.08
N TYR A 124 13.55 5.85 -5.37
CA TYR A 124 13.66 4.58 -6.12
C TYR A 124 14.72 3.65 -5.54
N ARG A 125 15.66 4.15 -4.72
CA ARG A 125 16.67 3.35 -4.02
C ARG A 125 16.23 2.77 -2.68
N ASP A 126 15.13 3.27 -2.09
CA ASP A 126 14.66 2.84 -0.76
C ASP A 126 13.13 2.68 -0.68
N PHE A 127 12.51 2.14 -1.74
CA PHE A 127 11.07 1.92 -1.76
C PHE A 127 10.65 0.47 -1.47
N LEU A 128 11.57 -0.50 -1.59
CA LEU A 128 11.29 -1.91 -1.34
C LEU A 128 11.08 -2.19 0.16
N PRO A 129 10.09 -3.04 0.51
CA PRO A 129 9.84 -3.45 1.88
C PRO A 129 11.00 -4.29 2.45
N PRO A 130 11.19 -4.27 3.78
CA PRO A 130 12.15 -5.16 4.42
C PRO A 130 11.79 -6.61 4.14
N ASP A 131 12.80 -7.46 3.98
CA ASP A 131 12.60 -8.90 3.85
C ASP A 131 12.25 -9.52 5.21
N ASP A 132 11.07 -10.12 5.27
CA ASP A 132 10.54 -10.73 6.49
C ASP A 132 10.88 -12.24 6.57
N ALA A 133 11.56 -12.83 5.57
CA ALA A 133 11.87 -14.27 5.51
C ALA A 133 12.83 -14.77 6.62
N GLY A 134 13.69 -13.89 7.14
CA GLY A 134 14.68 -14.20 8.18
C GLY A 134 14.32 -13.72 9.59
N THR A 135 13.09 -13.26 9.82
CA THR A 135 12.73 -12.62 11.10
C THR A 135 12.73 -13.64 12.23
N THR A 136 13.56 -13.39 13.25
CA THR A 136 13.63 -14.23 14.46
C THR A 136 12.57 -13.78 15.45
N ILE A 137 11.95 -14.73 16.15
CA ILE A 137 10.92 -14.42 17.16
C ILE A 137 11.57 -14.39 18.55
N LYS A 138 11.36 -13.31 19.31
CA LYS A 138 11.69 -13.24 20.74
C LYS A 138 10.48 -12.69 21.48
N ALA A 139 10.14 -13.34 22.60
CA ALA A 139 9.14 -12.85 23.54
C ALA A 139 9.42 -11.35 23.84
N PRO A 140 8.37 -10.51 23.93
CA PRO A 140 8.54 -9.06 23.85
C PRO A 140 9.43 -8.55 24.98
N GLY A 141 10.67 -8.17 24.62
CA GLY A 141 11.41 -7.16 25.35
C GLY A 141 10.66 -5.83 25.23
N ARG A 142 10.72 -5.02 26.29
CA ARG A 142 10.03 -3.74 26.40
C ARG A 142 10.17 -2.95 25.08
N PRO A 143 9.07 -2.61 24.37
CA PRO A 143 9.18 -1.88 23.13
C PRO A 143 9.83 -0.53 23.41
N THR A 144 10.89 -0.19 22.68
CA THR A 144 11.25 1.21 22.47
C THR A 144 10.06 1.85 21.76
N LYS A 145 9.52 2.91 22.38
CA LYS A 145 8.30 3.59 21.92
C LYS A 145 8.41 3.89 20.42
N PRO A 146 7.55 3.31 19.56
CA PRO A 146 7.32 3.92 18.27
C PRO A 146 6.54 5.21 18.54
N GLU A 147 7.14 6.36 18.28
CA GLU A 147 6.37 7.57 17.99
C GLU A 147 5.57 7.27 16.72
N ASP A 148 4.30 6.90 16.85
CA ASP A 148 3.39 7.01 15.71
C ASP A 148 2.01 7.47 16.17
N ASP A 149 1.85 8.77 16.01
CA ASP A 149 0.66 9.59 16.15
C ASP A 149 -0.49 9.03 15.28
N ARG A 150 -1.51 8.50 15.96
CA ARG A 150 -2.72 7.91 15.37
C ARG A 150 -3.74 8.95 14.87
N THR A 151 -3.40 10.24 14.81
CA THR A 151 -4.30 11.24 14.22
C THR A 151 -4.30 11.21 12.68
N ARG A 152 -5.50 11.44 12.13
CA ARG A 152 -6.06 10.86 10.90
C ARG A 152 -5.63 11.58 9.60
N ARG A 153 -4.34 11.54 9.27
CA ARG A 153 -3.88 11.53 7.86
C ARG A 153 -3.05 10.28 7.65
N THR A 154 -3.70 9.15 7.34
CA THR A 154 -3.01 7.89 7.09
C THR A 154 -1.99 8.08 5.98
N ARG A 155 -0.72 7.83 6.29
CA ARG A 155 0.40 7.89 5.33
C ARG A 155 0.03 7.06 4.12
N ARG A 156 0.09 7.64 2.91
CA ARG A 156 -0.21 6.91 1.66
C ARG A 156 0.64 5.62 1.59
N PRO A 157 0.07 4.47 1.20
CA PRO A 157 0.81 3.22 1.07
C PRO A 157 2.07 3.38 0.22
N ARG A 158 3.10 2.58 0.48
CA ARG A 158 4.37 2.66 -0.28
C ARG A 158 4.15 2.48 -1.78
N ILE A 159 3.31 1.51 -2.16
CA ILE A 159 2.95 1.24 -3.55
C ILE A 159 2.22 2.43 -4.21
N ALA A 160 1.37 3.13 -3.46
CA ALA A 160 0.72 4.36 -3.92
C ALA A 160 1.74 5.47 -4.18
N ARG A 161 2.69 5.67 -3.25
CA ARG A 161 3.75 6.67 -3.39
C ARG A 161 4.68 6.34 -4.55
N LEU A 162 4.97 5.07 -4.82
CA LEU A 162 5.72 4.65 -5.99
C LEU A 162 5.01 5.05 -7.29
N LEU A 163 3.74 4.69 -7.44
CA LEU A 163 2.94 5.05 -8.62
C LEU A 163 2.90 6.58 -8.82
N LEU A 164 2.62 7.33 -7.75
CA LEU A 164 2.54 8.79 -7.83
C LEU A 164 3.89 9.44 -8.13
N THR A 165 5.00 8.89 -7.63
CA THR A 165 6.34 9.40 -7.96
C THR A 165 6.63 9.18 -9.44
N LEU A 166 6.29 8.01 -9.99
CA LEU A 166 6.42 7.72 -11.42
C LEU A 166 5.56 8.64 -12.29
N ILE A 167 4.32 8.91 -11.87
CA ILE A 167 3.41 9.83 -12.59
C ILE A 167 3.96 11.25 -12.59
N GLU A 168 4.48 11.73 -11.46
CA GLU A 168 5.07 13.06 -11.35
C GLU A 168 6.33 13.19 -12.21
N ASP A 169 7.22 12.18 -12.18
CA ASP A 169 8.44 12.16 -12.99
C ASP A 169 8.15 12.02 -14.48
N ALA A 170 7.06 11.33 -14.85
CA ALA A 170 6.58 11.26 -16.23
C ALA A 170 5.85 12.54 -16.68
N GLY A 171 5.62 13.51 -15.78
CA GLY A 171 4.86 14.74 -16.08
C GLY A 171 3.37 14.50 -16.32
N LEU A 172 2.84 13.32 -15.98
CA LEU A 172 1.43 12.96 -16.18
C LEU A 172 0.48 13.66 -15.18
N ASN A 173 1.01 14.40 -14.22
CA ASN A 173 0.26 15.29 -13.34
C ASN A 173 0.15 16.73 -13.87
N ARG A 174 0.62 16.98 -15.10
CA ARG A 174 0.63 18.31 -15.72
C ARG A 174 -0.26 18.35 -16.95
N ILE A 175 -0.94 19.46 -17.12
CA ILE A 175 -1.70 19.81 -18.31
C ILE A 175 -1.09 21.10 -18.87
N ASP A 176 -0.34 20.97 -19.97
CA ASP A 176 0.39 22.10 -20.55
C ASP A 176 -0.55 23.17 -21.14
N SER A 177 -1.71 22.74 -21.65
CA SER A 177 -2.79 23.63 -22.06
C SER A 177 -4.15 23.11 -21.59
N LEU A 178 -4.90 23.94 -20.87
CA LEU A 178 -6.26 23.65 -20.45
C LEU A 178 -7.28 23.78 -21.59
N PHE A 179 -6.91 24.40 -22.72
CA PHE A 179 -7.74 24.44 -23.91
C PHE A 179 -6.90 24.51 -25.21
N PRO A 180 -7.03 23.55 -26.14
CA PRO A 180 -7.76 22.28 -25.97
C PRO A 180 -7.09 21.37 -24.93
N ILE A 181 -7.89 20.62 -24.16
CA ILE A 181 -7.35 19.58 -23.27
C ILE A 181 -6.55 18.56 -24.10
N PRO A 182 -5.31 18.20 -23.71
CA PRO A 182 -4.54 17.20 -24.41
C PRO A 182 -5.27 15.85 -24.41
N SER A 183 -5.36 15.22 -25.58
CA SER A 183 -5.85 13.86 -25.74
C SER A 183 -4.70 12.97 -26.20
N ARG A 184 -4.24 12.12 -25.28
CA ARG A 184 -3.17 11.14 -25.49
C ARG A 184 -3.75 9.74 -25.48
N SER A 185 -3.15 8.82 -26.21
CA SER A 185 -3.51 7.41 -26.10
C SER A 185 -3.07 6.85 -24.74
N VAL A 186 -3.76 5.79 -24.29
CA VAL A 186 -3.35 5.04 -23.09
C VAL A 186 -1.93 4.48 -23.27
N SER A 187 -1.59 4.03 -24.49
CA SER A 187 -0.26 3.50 -24.80
C SER A 187 0.84 4.54 -24.66
N GLU A 188 0.62 5.76 -25.15
CA GLU A 188 1.56 6.89 -24.97
C GLU A 188 1.77 7.19 -23.48
N SER A 189 0.70 7.28 -22.71
CA SER A 189 0.77 7.56 -21.28
C SER A 189 1.53 6.46 -20.51
N VAL A 190 1.31 5.20 -20.87
CA VAL A 190 2.06 4.06 -20.33
C VAL A 190 3.54 4.11 -20.75
N ASN A 191 3.84 4.51 -21.99
CA ASN A 191 5.22 4.64 -22.46
C ASN A 191 5.97 5.78 -21.75
N MET A 192 5.29 6.87 -21.39
CA MET A 192 5.90 7.93 -20.57
C MET A 192 6.36 7.39 -19.20
N LEU A 193 5.53 6.57 -18.54
CA LEU A 193 5.93 5.91 -17.29
C LEU A 193 7.07 4.90 -17.52
N ARG A 194 7.03 4.16 -18.63
CA ARG A 194 8.09 3.21 -19.01
C ARG A 194 9.44 3.89 -19.19
N ASN A 195 9.47 5.04 -19.87
CA ASN A 195 10.70 5.80 -20.07
C ASN A 195 11.33 6.21 -18.73
N VAL A 196 10.51 6.61 -17.74
CA VAL A 196 11.00 6.91 -16.38
C VAL A 196 11.65 5.67 -15.75
N THR A 197 11.05 4.48 -15.87
CA THR A 197 11.60 3.27 -15.26
C THR A 197 12.87 2.77 -15.98
N GLU A 198 13.03 3.07 -17.27
CA GLU A 198 14.22 2.74 -18.06
C GLU A 198 15.40 3.68 -17.79
N GLN A 199 15.14 4.88 -17.27
CA GLN A 199 16.16 5.90 -16.97
C GLN A 199 16.59 5.93 -15.49
N ASN A 200 15.86 5.26 -14.61
CA ASN A 200 16.09 5.30 -13.17
C ASN A 200 16.53 3.95 -12.64
N GLU A 201 17.52 3.95 -11.75
CA GLU A 201 18.00 2.75 -11.07
C GLU A 201 17.35 2.58 -9.69
N PHE A 202 17.00 1.34 -9.33
CA PHE A 202 16.56 1.01 -7.97
C PHE A 202 17.69 0.49 -7.07
N ILE A 203 18.75 -0.03 -7.69
CA ILE A 203 20.04 -0.32 -7.08
C ILE A 203 21.10 -0.08 -8.16
N ARG A 204 22.33 0.24 -7.74
CA ARG A 204 23.43 0.53 -8.66
C ARG A 204 23.54 -0.55 -9.75
N GLY A 205 23.47 -0.13 -11.01
CA GLY A 205 23.59 -1.01 -12.18
C GLY A 205 22.33 -1.78 -12.54
N ARG A 206 21.19 -1.53 -11.90
CA ARG A 206 19.91 -2.19 -12.21
C ARG A 206 18.77 -1.19 -12.34
N LEU A 207 18.07 -1.30 -13.47
CA LEU A 207 17.02 -0.37 -13.86
C LEU A 207 15.70 -0.71 -13.17
N LEU A 208 14.90 0.32 -12.90
CA LEU A 208 13.57 0.17 -12.32
C LEU A 208 12.64 -0.61 -13.28
N SER A 209 12.88 -0.57 -14.59
CA SER A 209 12.16 -1.31 -15.63
C SER A 209 12.29 -2.85 -15.52
N GLU A 210 13.28 -3.34 -14.76
CA GLU A 210 13.41 -4.76 -14.43
C GLU A 210 12.31 -5.22 -13.47
N ILE A 211 11.87 -4.34 -12.56
CA ILE A 211 10.91 -4.67 -11.50
C ILE A 211 9.57 -3.93 -11.66
N VAL A 212 9.47 -2.87 -12.44
CA VAL A 212 8.21 -2.19 -12.76
C VAL A 212 7.85 -2.47 -14.20
N ARG A 213 6.82 -3.29 -14.41
CA ARG A 213 6.39 -3.78 -15.72
C ARG A 213 5.08 -3.14 -16.15
N PHE A 214 4.92 -2.94 -17.46
CA PHE A 214 3.72 -2.36 -18.07
C PHE A 214 3.00 -3.35 -19.00
N SER A 215 3.17 -4.64 -18.70
CA SER A 215 2.61 -5.76 -19.44
C SER A 215 1.71 -6.57 -18.50
N PRO A 216 0.48 -6.11 -18.23
CA PRO A 216 -0.44 -6.84 -17.34
C PRO A 216 -0.77 -8.23 -17.87
N GLY A 217 -0.79 -8.43 -19.20
CA GLY A 217 -1.06 -9.72 -19.84
C GLY A 217 0.06 -10.79 -19.76
N ILE A 218 1.12 -10.59 -18.96
CA ILE A 218 2.12 -11.65 -18.73
C ILE A 218 1.39 -12.89 -18.16
N SER A 219 1.75 -14.10 -18.62
CA SER A 219 1.17 -15.34 -18.09
C SER A 219 1.70 -15.68 -16.69
N GLU A 220 1.06 -16.62 -15.98
CA GLU A 220 1.57 -17.11 -14.70
C GLU A 220 3.00 -17.64 -14.82
N ASN A 221 3.29 -18.44 -15.86
CA ASN A 221 4.64 -18.91 -16.14
C ASN A 221 5.62 -17.74 -16.41
N GLY A 222 5.16 -16.68 -17.09
CA GLY A 222 5.97 -15.49 -17.30
C GLY A 222 6.28 -14.72 -16.00
N ARG A 223 5.31 -14.65 -15.07
CA ARG A 223 5.50 -14.08 -13.73
C ARG A 223 6.49 -14.91 -12.91
N GLU A 224 6.37 -16.24 -12.98
CA GLU A 224 7.28 -17.18 -12.33
C GLU A 224 8.72 -17.03 -12.86
N GLN A 225 8.89 -16.96 -14.18
CA GLN A 225 10.21 -16.78 -14.79
C GLN A 225 10.84 -15.42 -14.44
N LEU A 226 10.03 -14.37 -14.38
CA LEU A 226 10.47 -13.06 -13.91
C LEU A 226 10.94 -13.13 -12.46
N MET A 227 10.16 -13.74 -11.57
CA MET A 227 10.53 -13.90 -10.17
C MET A 227 11.85 -14.68 -10.02
N LYS A 228 11.99 -15.82 -10.70
CA LYS A 228 13.23 -16.60 -10.72
C LYS A 228 14.45 -15.79 -11.18
N THR A 229 14.25 -14.89 -12.14
CA THR A 229 15.32 -13.99 -12.63
C THR A 229 15.70 -12.98 -11.55
N LEU A 230 14.70 -12.43 -10.85
CA LEU A 230 14.95 -11.52 -9.74
C LEU A 230 15.61 -12.22 -8.56
N GLU A 231 15.41 -13.53 -8.38
CA GLU A 231 15.90 -14.37 -7.28
C GLU A 231 17.32 -14.90 -7.46
N ARG A 232 17.93 -14.75 -8.64
CA ARG A 232 19.26 -15.34 -8.89
C ARG A 232 20.31 -14.80 -7.89
N PRO A 233 21.27 -15.63 -7.42
CA PRO A 233 22.28 -15.20 -6.45
C PRO A 233 23.22 -14.11 -6.96
N ASP A 234 23.48 -14.09 -8.27
CA ASP A 234 24.26 -13.06 -8.98
C ASP A 234 23.46 -11.77 -9.22
N ALA A 235 22.13 -11.81 -9.02
CA ALA A 235 21.29 -10.63 -9.12
C ALA A 235 21.60 -9.71 -7.93
N HIS A 236 22.40 -8.67 -8.17
CA HIS A 236 22.67 -7.61 -7.21
C HIS A 236 21.32 -7.06 -6.71
N TRP A 237 21.00 -7.33 -5.45
CA TRP A 237 19.72 -6.97 -4.85
C TRP A 237 19.97 -6.23 -3.53
N PRO A 238 19.15 -5.21 -3.20
CA PRO A 238 19.30 -4.52 -1.93
C PRO A 238 19.23 -5.48 -0.74
N ALA A 239 20.23 -5.42 0.15
CA ALA A 239 20.28 -6.27 1.33
C ALA A 239 19.04 -6.08 2.22
N ASN A 240 18.52 -7.17 2.77
CA ASN A 240 17.35 -7.20 3.64
C ASN A 240 16.08 -6.57 3.04
N LYS A 241 15.93 -6.58 1.70
CA LYS A 241 14.72 -6.12 1.02
C LYS A 241 14.01 -7.27 0.31
N THR A 242 12.67 -7.31 0.41
CA THR A 242 11.85 -8.34 -0.23
C THR A 242 12.05 -8.35 -1.74
N ARG A 243 12.24 -9.54 -2.33
CA ARG A 243 12.20 -9.77 -3.78
C ARG A 243 10.76 -9.63 -4.28
N MET A 244 10.51 -8.61 -5.11
CA MET A 244 9.19 -8.34 -5.66
C MET A 244 9.26 -7.56 -6.97
N PHE A 245 8.18 -7.61 -7.74
CA PHE A 245 7.99 -6.77 -8.92
C PHE A 245 6.58 -6.17 -8.93
N PHE A 246 6.36 -5.21 -9.82
CA PHE A 246 5.16 -4.42 -9.93
C PHE A 246 4.62 -4.45 -11.36
N GLN A 247 3.29 -4.38 -11.49
CA GLN A 247 2.64 -4.16 -12.78
C GLN A 247 1.80 -2.90 -12.72
N ILE A 248 1.96 -2.01 -13.71
CA ILE A 248 1.19 -0.77 -13.83
C ILE A 248 0.36 -0.80 -15.13
N PHE A 249 -0.91 -0.44 -15.03
CA PHE A 249 -1.84 -0.34 -16.16
C PHE A 249 -3.03 0.56 -15.82
N THR A 250 -3.90 0.82 -16.80
CA THR A 250 -5.17 1.52 -16.57
C THR A 250 -6.35 0.56 -16.52
N SER A 251 -7.34 0.82 -15.67
CA SER A 251 -8.56 0.00 -15.62
C SER A 251 -9.83 0.86 -15.45
N THR A 252 -10.97 0.31 -15.88
CA THR A 252 -12.31 0.82 -15.56
C THR A 252 -13.13 -0.10 -14.67
N LYS A 253 -12.64 -1.30 -14.35
CA LYS A 253 -13.28 -2.24 -13.43
C LYS A 253 -12.34 -2.49 -12.26
N VAL A 254 -12.65 -1.83 -11.15
CA VAL A 254 -11.85 -1.85 -9.94
C VAL A 254 -12.79 -2.08 -8.77
N SER A 255 -12.48 -3.00 -7.87
CA SER A 255 -13.09 -3.14 -6.56
C SER A 255 -12.00 -3.25 -5.51
N ARG A 256 -12.37 -3.37 -4.23
CA ARG A 256 -11.40 -3.62 -3.16
C ARG A 256 -10.81 -5.03 -3.17
N ASP A 257 -11.45 -5.97 -3.85
CA ASP A 257 -11.00 -7.37 -3.92
C ASP A 257 -10.31 -7.71 -5.24
N GLU A 258 -10.73 -7.07 -6.32
CA GLU A 258 -10.24 -7.41 -7.65
C GLU A 258 -10.12 -6.21 -8.58
N VAL A 259 -9.28 -6.39 -9.60
CA VAL A 259 -9.16 -5.43 -10.70
C VAL A 259 -9.03 -6.18 -12.01
N SER A 260 -9.75 -5.71 -13.02
CA SER A 260 -9.67 -6.27 -14.37
C SER A 260 -8.78 -5.44 -15.27
N PHE A 261 -7.89 -6.09 -15.99
CA PHE A 261 -7.29 -5.56 -17.20
C PHE A 261 -8.09 -6.07 -18.39
N ILE A 262 -8.65 -5.17 -19.20
CA ILE A 262 -9.54 -5.49 -20.33
C ILE A 262 -8.91 -5.00 -21.62
N TRP A 263 -8.87 -5.86 -22.62
CA TRP A 263 -8.49 -5.56 -24.01
C TRP A 263 -9.60 -6.07 -24.96
N PRO A 264 -9.59 -5.73 -26.27
CA PRO A 264 -10.70 -6.03 -27.17
C PRO A 264 -11.19 -7.49 -27.14
N ASP A 265 -10.25 -8.44 -27.03
CA ASP A 265 -10.53 -9.88 -27.13
C ASP A 265 -10.38 -10.64 -25.80
N GLY A 266 -10.33 -9.93 -24.66
CA GLY A 266 -10.17 -10.63 -23.38
C GLY A 266 -10.10 -9.77 -22.14
N GLU A 267 -10.18 -10.46 -21.01
CA GLU A 267 -10.13 -9.89 -19.67
C GLU A 267 -9.19 -10.75 -18.80
N LEU A 268 -8.35 -10.07 -18.02
CA LEU A 268 -7.51 -10.69 -17.00
C LEU A 268 -7.84 -10.06 -15.65
N VAL A 269 -8.30 -10.88 -14.72
CA VAL A 269 -8.69 -10.44 -13.38
C VAL A 269 -7.58 -10.74 -12.39
N PHE A 270 -7.19 -9.74 -11.60
CA PHE A 270 -6.24 -9.87 -10.52
C PHE A 270 -6.96 -9.77 -9.17
N ARG A 271 -6.60 -10.65 -8.24
CA ARG A 271 -7.12 -10.68 -6.87
C ARG A 271 -5.98 -10.54 -5.86
N PRO A 272 -5.59 -9.32 -5.47
CA PRO A 272 -4.51 -9.13 -4.51
C PRO A 272 -4.88 -9.70 -3.14
N GLU A 273 -3.99 -10.47 -2.50
CA GLU A 273 -4.28 -11.13 -1.21
C GLU A 273 -4.60 -10.13 -0.09
N ARG A 274 -3.92 -8.98 -0.06
CA ARG A 274 -4.18 -7.89 0.90
C ARG A 274 -5.30 -6.95 0.45
N GLY A 275 -5.93 -7.24 -0.69
CA GLY A 275 -6.89 -6.37 -1.36
C GLY A 275 -6.26 -5.17 -2.06
N LEU A 276 -7.14 -4.35 -2.63
CA LEU A 276 -6.84 -3.16 -3.40
C LEU A 276 -7.20 -1.90 -2.61
N SER A 277 -6.25 -0.99 -2.47
CA SER A 277 -6.50 0.34 -1.89
C SER A 277 -6.91 1.33 -2.98
N ILE A 278 -8.10 1.91 -2.89
CA ILE A 278 -8.61 2.88 -3.87
C ILE A 278 -8.56 4.29 -3.26
N ASN A 279 -7.89 5.22 -3.95
CA ASN A 279 -7.70 6.57 -3.45
C ASN A 279 -9.03 7.34 -3.32
N GLY A 280 -9.28 7.89 -2.13
CA GLY A 280 -10.45 8.74 -1.87
C GLY A 280 -11.80 8.03 -1.97
N GLU A 281 -11.82 6.69 -1.97
CA GLU A 281 -13.06 5.90 -2.10
C GLU A 281 -13.31 5.04 -0.87
N ALA A 282 -14.50 5.20 -0.30
CA ALA A 282 -15.04 4.31 0.72
C ALA A 282 -15.69 3.06 0.08
N GLN A 283 -16.33 3.23 -1.08
CA GLN A 283 -17.03 2.19 -1.85
C GLN A 283 -16.13 1.60 -2.97
N ASP A 284 -16.61 0.57 -3.66
CA ASP A 284 -15.89 -0.11 -4.74
C ASP A 284 -15.90 0.71 -6.04
N GLY A 285 -14.72 1.22 -6.42
CA GLY A 285 -14.41 1.67 -7.78
C GLY A 285 -15.44 2.57 -8.47
N ALA A 286 -15.97 3.56 -7.76
CA ALA A 286 -17.09 4.41 -8.19
C ALA A 286 -16.72 5.46 -9.24
N ARG A 287 -15.43 5.67 -9.52
CA ARG A 287 -14.90 6.77 -10.35
C ARG A 287 -13.87 6.31 -11.38
N PRO A 288 -14.18 5.35 -12.27
CA PRO A 288 -13.31 5.03 -13.39
C PRO A 288 -13.08 6.25 -14.29
N PRO A 289 -11.98 6.28 -15.08
CA PRO A 289 -10.91 5.28 -15.14
C PRO A 289 -9.87 5.46 -14.03
N TYR A 290 -9.01 4.44 -13.84
CA TYR A 290 -7.99 4.39 -12.79
C TYR A 290 -6.59 4.10 -13.36
N TRP A 291 -5.56 4.73 -12.78
CA TRP A 291 -4.22 4.14 -12.74
C TRP A 291 -4.19 3.04 -11.69
N VAL A 292 -3.67 1.87 -12.05
CA VAL A 292 -3.55 0.71 -11.17
C VAL A 292 -2.10 0.30 -11.08
N ILE A 293 -1.64 0.01 -9.86
CA ILE A 293 -0.37 -0.65 -9.59
C ILE A 293 -0.60 -1.89 -8.74
N LEU A 294 -0.05 -3.02 -9.17
CA LEU A 294 -0.09 -4.30 -8.46
C LEU A 294 1.32 -4.69 -8.05
N ALA A 295 1.47 -5.30 -6.88
CA ALA A 295 2.72 -5.85 -6.38
C ALA A 295 2.68 -7.39 -6.38
N PHE A 296 3.76 -8.01 -6.83
CA PHE A 296 3.92 -9.46 -6.90
C PHE A 296 5.17 -9.91 -6.16
N ARG A 297 5.06 -10.97 -5.38
CA ARG A 297 6.15 -11.54 -4.57
C ARG A 297 5.90 -13.03 -4.35
N ARG A 298 6.85 -13.73 -3.71
CA ARG A 298 6.64 -15.10 -3.23
C ARG A 298 5.62 -15.15 -2.09
N GLY A 299 4.67 -16.08 -2.20
CA GLY A 299 3.77 -16.48 -1.12
C GLY A 299 4.44 -17.47 -0.16
N MET A 300 3.72 -17.89 0.88
CA MET A 300 4.23 -18.88 1.85
C MET A 300 4.50 -20.25 1.22
N ASP A 301 3.73 -20.61 0.19
CA ASP A 301 3.88 -21.85 -0.58
C ASP A 301 4.98 -21.76 -1.64
N GLY A 302 5.68 -20.63 -1.73
CA GLY A 302 6.69 -20.37 -2.75
C GLY A 302 6.12 -20.01 -4.13
N SER A 303 4.80 -19.93 -4.33
CA SER A 303 4.22 -19.47 -5.59
C SER A 303 4.33 -17.95 -5.75
N VAL A 304 4.24 -17.43 -6.97
CA VAL A 304 4.15 -15.98 -7.19
C VAL A 304 2.71 -15.52 -6.99
N ILE A 305 2.50 -14.71 -5.95
CA ILE A 305 1.19 -14.16 -5.59
C ILE A 305 1.11 -12.67 -5.95
N CYS A 306 -0.10 -12.19 -6.24
CA CYS A 306 -0.41 -10.76 -6.24
C CYS A 306 -0.63 -10.34 -4.79
N SER A 307 0.35 -9.67 -4.16
CA SER A 307 0.30 -9.40 -2.72
C SER A 307 -0.61 -8.22 -2.35
N GLU A 308 -0.53 -7.13 -3.10
CA GLU A 308 -1.33 -5.93 -2.85
C GLU A 308 -1.52 -5.14 -4.14
N GLY A 309 -2.51 -4.26 -4.16
CA GLY A 309 -2.61 -3.27 -5.21
C GLY A 309 -3.19 -1.94 -4.75
N TYR A 310 -3.03 -0.95 -5.62
CA TYR A 310 -3.52 0.40 -5.43
C TYR A 310 -4.11 0.95 -6.72
N ALA A 311 -5.21 1.68 -6.59
CA ALA A 311 -5.87 2.37 -7.69
C ALA A 311 -6.06 3.86 -7.38
N HIS A 312 -5.85 4.70 -8.39
CA HIS A 312 -6.04 6.15 -8.31
C HIS A 312 -6.87 6.63 -9.50
N ALA A 313 -7.98 7.32 -9.23
CA ALA A 313 -8.91 7.78 -10.26
C ALA A 313 -8.24 8.82 -11.19
N LEU A 314 -8.65 8.86 -12.44
CA LEU A 314 -8.11 9.78 -13.44
C LEU A 314 -9.15 10.83 -13.82
N PHE A 315 -8.68 11.94 -14.36
CA PHE A 315 -9.56 12.93 -15.00
C PHE A 315 -10.33 12.28 -16.15
N ARG A 316 -9.63 11.74 -17.16
CA ARG A 316 -10.20 10.95 -18.26
C ARG A 316 -9.14 10.05 -18.91
N ARG A 317 -9.54 9.08 -19.75
CA ARG A 317 -8.59 8.17 -20.42
C ARG A 317 -7.55 8.91 -21.26
N GLY A 318 -7.97 9.96 -21.98
CA GLY A 318 -7.08 10.75 -22.86
C GLY A 318 -6.18 11.76 -22.12
N CYS A 319 -6.46 12.02 -20.84
CA CYS A 319 -5.70 12.96 -20.03
C CYS A 319 -5.61 12.36 -18.61
N PRO A 320 -4.64 11.46 -18.37
CA PRO A 320 -4.63 10.58 -17.21
C PRO A 320 -4.03 11.25 -15.96
N VAL A 321 -4.42 12.51 -15.73
CA VAL A 321 -4.06 13.26 -14.52
C VAL A 321 -4.80 12.63 -13.33
N PRO A 322 -4.10 12.30 -12.23
CA PRO A 322 -4.73 11.77 -11.02
C PRO A 322 -5.70 12.77 -10.41
N VAL A 323 -6.87 12.30 -10.00
CA VAL A 323 -7.88 13.07 -9.26
C VAL A 323 -8.25 12.34 -7.97
N ASP A 324 -8.37 13.09 -6.88
CA ASP A 324 -8.71 12.61 -5.55
C ASP A 324 -10.23 12.47 -5.36
N SER A 325 -11.06 13.18 -6.15
CA SER A 325 -12.53 13.14 -6.05
C SER A 325 -13.28 13.44 -7.35
N GLY A 326 -14.59 13.16 -7.36
CA GLY A 326 -15.48 13.57 -8.46
C GLY A 326 -15.64 15.09 -8.56
N LEU A 327 -15.60 15.80 -7.43
CA LEU A 327 -15.61 17.26 -7.41
C LEU A 327 -14.38 17.83 -8.11
N GLU A 328 -13.20 17.28 -7.81
CA GLU A 328 -11.96 17.69 -8.47
C GLU A 328 -11.99 17.42 -9.98
N ARG A 329 -12.54 16.26 -10.39
CA ARG A 329 -12.76 15.97 -11.81
C ARG A 329 -13.63 17.05 -12.46
N GLY A 330 -14.72 17.45 -11.80
CA GLY A 330 -15.58 18.54 -12.26
C GLY A 330 -14.87 19.90 -12.27
N THR A 331 -14.01 20.19 -11.30
CA THR A 331 -13.19 21.41 -11.29
C THR A 331 -12.27 21.48 -12.51
N LEU A 332 -11.66 20.37 -12.91
CA LEU A 332 -10.84 20.33 -14.14
C LEU A 332 -11.66 20.60 -15.41
N GLU A 333 -12.91 20.13 -15.48
CA GLU A 333 -13.82 20.48 -16.59
C GLU A 333 -14.10 21.99 -16.60
N SER A 334 -14.50 22.57 -15.46
CA SER A 334 -14.80 24.00 -15.37
C SER A 334 -13.59 24.88 -15.67
N LEU A 335 -12.39 24.45 -15.30
CA LEU A 335 -11.15 25.15 -15.67
C LEU A 335 -10.89 25.11 -17.18
N SER A 336 -11.22 23.99 -17.84
CA SER A 336 -11.15 23.89 -19.31
C SER A 336 -12.18 24.80 -19.99
N GLU A 337 -13.40 24.89 -19.47
CA GLU A 337 -14.44 25.80 -20.01
C GLU A 337 -14.03 27.27 -19.85
N ALA A 338 -13.44 27.62 -18.70
CA ALA A 338 -12.90 28.96 -18.47
C ALA A 338 -11.73 29.26 -19.42
N ALA A 339 -10.83 28.29 -19.64
CA ALA A 339 -9.73 28.41 -20.60
C ALA A 339 -10.23 28.55 -22.05
N GLU A 340 -11.28 27.82 -22.43
CA GLU A 340 -11.94 27.99 -23.73
C GLU A 340 -12.48 29.42 -23.88
N TRP A 341 -13.20 29.93 -22.90
CA TRP A 341 -13.74 31.28 -22.95
C TRP A 341 -12.64 32.34 -23.02
N LEU A 342 -11.56 32.17 -22.27
CA LEU A 342 -10.39 33.05 -22.33
C LEU A 342 -9.72 33.02 -23.70
N SER A 343 -9.60 31.84 -24.33
CA SER A 343 -8.97 31.70 -25.65
C SER A 343 -9.66 32.50 -26.77
N LYS A 344 -10.93 32.89 -26.57
CA LYS A 344 -11.71 33.72 -27.50
C LYS A 344 -11.41 35.22 -27.37
N LYS A 345 -10.62 35.63 -26.37
CA LYS A 345 -10.22 37.03 -26.16
C LYS A 345 -8.86 37.32 -26.77
N SER A 346 -8.71 38.49 -27.38
CA SER A 346 -7.41 39.00 -27.80
C SER A 346 -6.47 39.14 -26.59
N ASP A 347 -5.22 38.71 -26.74
CA ASP A 347 -4.14 38.79 -25.74
C ASP A 347 -4.36 38.00 -24.44
N ALA A 348 -5.30 37.06 -24.41
CA ALA A 348 -5.49 36.21 -23.22
C ALA A 348 -4.32 35.21 -23.05
N PRO A 349 -3.84 35.00 -21.82
CA PRO A 349 -2.78 34.02 -21.56
C PRO A 349 -3.31 32.59 -21.72
N ALA A 350 -2.44 31.70 -22.21
CA ALA A 350 -2.68 30.27 -22.15
C ALA A 350 -2.59 29.78 -20.70
N LEU A 351 -3.55 28.97 -20.26
CA LEU A 351 -3.57 28.42 -18.92
C LEU A 351 -3.03 26.99 -18.91
N SER A 352 -2.10 26.72 -18.00
CA SER A 352 -1.57 25.38 -17.69
C SER A 352 -1.93 24.99 -16.26
N LEU A 353 -1.97 23.70 -15.97
CA LEU A 353 -2.27 23.18 -14.63
C LEU A 353 -1.23 22.15 -14.20
N VAL A 354 -0.81 22.23 -12.93
CA VAL A 354 0.01 21.21 -12.28
C VAL A 354 -0.74 20.70 -11.05
N LYS A 355 -1.06 19.41 -11.02
CA LYS A 355 -1.64 18.77 -9.83
C LYS A 355 -0.53 18.33 -8.88
N PRO A 356 -0.42 18.90 -7.67
CA PRO A 356 0.46 18.35 -6.66
C PRO A 356 -0.01 16.95 -6.24
N LEU A 357 0.88 15.97 -6.31
CA LEU A 357 0.61 14.58 -5.89
C LEU A 357 1.07 14.28 -4.46
N PHE A 358 1.93 15.14 -3.92
CA PHE A 358 2.52 15.06 -2.60
C PHE A 358 2.26 16.34 -1.82
N ASP A 359 2.42 16.27 -0.51
CA ASP A 359 2.29 17.43 0.35
C ASP A 359 3.42 18.41 0.02
N ILE A 360 3.07 19.69 -0.16
CA ILE A 360 4.02 20.78 -0.38
C ILE A 360 4.29 21.42 0.98
N GLU A 361 5.56 21.48 1.39
CA GLU A 361 5.97 22.26 2.57
C GLU A 361 5.76 23.74 2.26
N VAL A 362 5.01 24.42 3.11
CA VAL A 362 4.80 25.87 3.01
C VAL A 362 5.42 26.56 4.22
N ASP A 363 6.06 27.69 3.99
CA ASP A 363 6.58 28.56 5.05
C ASP A 363 5.58 29.69 5.25
N LEU A 364 4.95 29.72 6.43
CA LEU A 364 4.06 30.79 6.85
C LEU A 364 4.67 31.44 8.09
N GLU A 365 5.11 32.69 7.95
CA GLU A 365 5.62 33.51 9.04
C GLU A 365 6.81 32.89 9.80
N GLY A 366 7.65 32.10 9.12
CA GLY A 366 8.80 31.42 9.72
C GLY A 366 8.48 30.06 10.33
N GLU A 367 7.22 29.63 10.24
CA GLU A 367 6.79 28.27 10.59
C GLU A 367 6.60 27.42 9.33
N LYS A 368 7.29 26.28 9.29
CA LYS A 368 7.18 25.29 8.22
C LYS A 368 6.02 24.33 8.49
N GLY A 369 5.11 24.16 7.54
CA GLY A 369 3.93 23.29 7.61
C GLY A 369 3.84 22.27 6.48
#